data_AF-A0A7V7HY02-F1
#
_entry.id   AF-A0A7V7HY02-F1
#
_cell.length_a   1.000
_cell.length_b   1.000
_cell.length_c   1.000
_cell.angle_alpha   90.00
_cell.angle_beta   90.00
_cell.angle_gamma   90.00
#
_symmetry.space_group_name_H-M   'P 1'
#
loop_
_entity.id
_entity.type
_entity.pdbx_description
1 polymer ?
#
loop_
_entity_poly.entity_id
_entity_poly.type
_entity_poly.pdbx_seq_one_letter_code
_entity_poly.pdbx_strand_id
1 'polypeptide(L)'
;MIAKNVLQQEEVYLQRSIGCDEGDSGWYIGPNNEEVSGELEIIYAHELLKMKPEIIEVLALPYNYLVVFEKDEMKVILNECDVDIWGDTDKK
;
A
#
# COMPACT_ATOMS: atom_id res chain seq x y z
N MET A 1 9.45 -1.05 1.81
CA MET A 1 9.86 -2.05 0.80
C MET A 1 8.77 -2.19 -0.26
N ILE A 2 9.09 -2.49 -1.50
CA ILE A 2 8.09 -2.72 -2.56
C ILE A 2 8.45 -3.97 -3.38
N ALA A 3 7.45 -4.63 -3.94
CA ALA A 3 7.68 -5.62 -4.98
C ALA A 3 8.17 -4.94 -6.26
N LYS A 4 9.11 -5.57 -6.96
CA LYS A 4 9.71 -5.01 -8.16
C LYS A 4 8.65 -4.81 -9.25
N ASN A 5 8.69 -3.66 -9.92
CA ASN A 5 7.72 -3.22 -10.94
C ASN A 5 6.26 -3.07 -10.44
N VAL A 6 6.00 -3.12 -9.13
CA VAL A 6 4.63 -3.05 -8.59
C VAL A 6 3.93 -1.75 -8.93
N LEU A 7 4.67 -0.64 -9.02
CA LEU A 7 4.11 0.68 -9.33
C LEU A 7 3.57 0.80 -10.77
N GLN A 8 3.85 -0.17 -11.64
CA GLN A 8 3.31 -0.22 -13.01
C GLN A 8 2.00 -1.02 -13.09
N GLN A 9 1.60 -1.69 -12.00
CA GLN A 9 0.39 -2.49 -11.95
C GLN A 9 -0.84 -1.60 -11.72
N GLU A 10 -1.98 -2.01 -12.28
CA GLU A 10 -3.25 -1.33 -12.02
C GLU A 10 -3.72 -1.59 -10.58
N GLU A 11 -3.52 -2.78 -10.03
CA GLU A 11 -3.96 -3.11 -8.68
C GLU A 11 -2.80 -3.41 -7.75
N VAL A 12 -2.69 -2.63 -6.68
CA VAL A 12 -1.65 -2.77 -5.67
C VAL A 12 -2.26 -2.69 -4.27
N TYR A 13 -1.64 -3.37 -3.32
CA TYR A 13 -1.94 -3.19 -1.92
C TYR A 13 -0.74 -2.61 -1.16
N LEU A 14 -1.04 -1.85 -0.12
CA LEU A 14 -0.08 -1.35 0.84
C LEU A 14 -0.39 -1.96 2.19
N GLN A 15 0.61 -2.53 2.84
CA GLN A 15 0.47 -3.09 4.19
C GLN A 15 1.45 -2.39 5.12
N ARG A 16 0.94 -1.97 6.29
CA ARG A 16 1.79 -1.40 7.34
C ARG A 16 2.05 -2.43 8.44
N SER A 17 3.28 -2.89 8.56
CA SER A 17 3.70 -3.89 9.55
C SER A 17 4.33 -3.25 10.78
N ILE A 18 4.18 -3.91 11.93
CA ILE A 18 4.92 -3.61 13.15
C ILE A 18 6.22 -4.42 13.21
N GLY A 19 7.22 -3.91 13.93
CA GLY A 19 8.46 -4.64 14.21
C GLY A 19 9.48 -4.61 13.07
N CYS A 20 9.46 -3.55 12.26
CA CYS A 20 10.45 -3.30 11.23
C CYS A 20 11.77 -2.76 11.81
N ASP A 21 12.87 -2.98 11.09
CA ASP A 21 14.21 -2.54 11.50
C ASP A 21 14.32 -1.00 11.53
N GLU A 22 15.35 -0.49 12.23
CA GLU A 22 15.62 0.94 12.27
C GLU A 22 15.88 1.49 10.87
N GLY A 23 15.08 2.49 10.46
CA GLY A 23 15.14 3.08 9.11
C GLY A 23 14.16 2.46 8.11
N ASP A 24 13.50 1.35 8.43
CA ASP A 24 12.37 0.85 7.66
C ASP A 24 11.09 1.58 8.10
N SER A 25 10.30 2.03 7.13
CA SER A 25 9.03 2.71 7.38
C SER A 25 7.93 1.75 7.85
N GLY A 26 8.16 0.43 7.74
CA GLY A 26 7.15 -0.60 7.99
C GLY A 26 6.11 -0.70 6.89
N TRP A 27 6.31 0.01 5.77
CA TRP A 27 5.40 -0.04 4.62
C TRP A 27 5.90 -1.05 3.61
N TYR A 28 5.02 -1.96 3.23
CA TYR A 28 5.19 -2.85 2.09
C TYR A 28 4.18 -2.49 1.00
N ILE A 29 4.60 -2.51 -0.28
CA ILE A 29 3.71 -2.36 -1.43
C ILE A 29 3.82 -3.59 -2.32
N GLY A 30 2.72 -4.29 -2.49
CA GLY A 30 2.64 -5.56 -3.20
C GLY A 30 1.59 -5.55 -4.31
N PRO A 31 1.71 -6.47 -5.28
CA PRO A 31 0.70 -6.68 -6.31
C PRO A 31 -0.56 -7.27 -5.67
N ASN A 32 -1.75 -6.85 -6.07
CA ASN A 32 -2.99 -7.52 -5.61
C ASN A 32 -3.15 -8.92 -6.24
N ASN A 33 -2.50 -9.17 -7.39
CA ASN A 33 -2.47 -10.46 -8.06
C ASN A 33 -1.16 -11.22 -7.79
N GLU A 34 -1.27 -12.52 -7.51
CA GLU A 34 -0.14 -13.40 -7.14
C GLU A 34 0.89 -13.65 -8.26
N GLU A 35 0.63 -13.20 -9.50
CA GLU A 35 1.48 -13.50 -10.67
C GLU A 35 2.76 -12.64 -10.76
N VAL A 36 2.91 -11.59 -9.95
CA VAL A 36 4.06 -10.69 -10.04
C VAL A 36 5.21 -11.19 -9.15
N SER A 37 6.40 -11.34 -9.76
CA SER A 37 7.58 -11.97 -9.16
C SER A 37 7.93 -11.44 -7.76
N GLY A 38 8.22 -12.34 -6.82
CA GLY A 38 8.60 -12.03 -5.43
C GLY A 38 9.98 -11.39 -5.22
N GLU A 39 10.53 -10.72 -6.23
CA GLU A 39 11.72 -9.87 -6.04
C GLU A 39 11.31 -8.56 -5.34
N LEU A 40 12.07 -8.18 -4.33
CA LEU A 40 11.80 -7.01 -3.49
C LEU A 40 12.88 -5.95 -3.69
N GLU A 41 12.48 -4.68 -3.64
CA GLU A 41 13.38 -3.54 -3.67
C GLU A 41 13.03 -2.51 -2.58
N ILE A 42 14.05 -1.74 -2.20
CA ILE A 42 13.92 -0.62 -1.27
C ILE A 42 13.66 0.63 -2.09
N ILE A 43 12.69 1.42 -1.66
CA ILE A 43 12.37 2.72 -2.24
C ILE A 43 12.26 3.73 -1.11
N TYR A 44 12.81 4.93 -1.30
CA TYR A 44 12.59 6.01 -0.35
C TYR A 44 11.21 6.62 -0.53
N ALA A 45 10.59 7.08 0.56
CA ALA A 45 9.27 7.71 0.53
C ALA A 45 9.20 8.88 -0.48
N HIS A 46 10.27 9.67 -0.62
CA HIS A 46 10.30 10.77 -1.57
C HIS A 46 10.39 10.33 -3.04
N GLU A 47 10.92 9.14 -3.34
CA GLU A 47 10.93 8.56 -4.69
C GLU A 47 9.56 7.95 -5.00
N LEU A 48 8.98 7.26 -4.03
CA LEU A 48 7.62 6.72 -4.12
C LEU A 48 6.62 7.83 -4.45
N LEU A 49 6.66 8.94 -3.72
CA LEU A 49 5.75 10.07 -3.91
C LEU A 49 5.95 10.81 -5.26
N LYS A 50 7.12 10.69 -5.89
CA LYS A 50 7.32 11.23 -7.25
C LYS A 50 6.66 10.36 -8.31
N MET A 51 6.53 9.05 -8.04
CA MET A 51 5.97 8.09 -8.99
C MET A 51 4.47 7.87 -8.78
N LYS A 52 4.01 7.86 -7.53
CA LYS A 52 2.62 7.61 -7.14
C LYS A 52 2.21 8.53 -5.98
N PRO A 53 1.94 9.81 -6.25
CA PRO A 53 1.68 10.82 -5.22
C PRO A 53 0.42 10.54 -4.39
N GLU A 54 -0.55 9.80 -4.93
CA GLU A 54 -1.83 9.45 -4.29
C GLU A 54 -1.63 8.62 -3.00
N ILE A 55 -0.50 7.91 -2.90
CA ILE A 55 -0.14 7.15 -1.69
C ILE A 55 0.05 8.07 -0.47
N ILE A 56 0.30 9.37 -0.64
CA ILE A 56 0.54 10.28 0.49
C ILE A 56 -0.58 10.25 1.53
N GLU A 57 -1.83 10.04 1.09
CA GLU A 57 -3.02 10.01 1.95
C GLU A 57 -2.99 8.88 2.97
N VAL A 58 -2.26 7.80 2.66
CA VAL A 58 -2.28 6.56 3.46
C VAL A 58 -1.01 6.34 4.26
N LEU A 59 0.09 7.05 3.97
CA LEU A 59 1.37 6.85 4.67
C LEU A 59 1.31 7.15 6.18
N ALA A 60 0.31 7.91 6.62
CA ALA A 60 0.07 8.25 8.02
C ALA A 60 -0.81 7.22 8.77
N LEU A 61 -1.35 6.20 8.09
CA LEU A 61 -2.21 5.21 8.72
C LEU A 61 -1.50 4.44 9.85
N PRO A 62 -2.22 3.95 10.88
CA PRO A 62 -1.64 3.16 11.96
C PRO A 62 -1.04 1.83 11.50
N TYR A 63 -0.28 1.18 12.38
CA TYR A 63 0.21 -0.19 12.12
C TYR A 63 -0.95 -1.17 11.96
N ASN A 64 -0.69 -2.23 11.20
CA ASN A 64 -1.62 -3.30 10.84
C ASN A 64 -2.79 -2.84 9.97
N TYR A 65 -2.67 -1.69 9.30
CA TYR A 65 -3.61 -1.27 8.27
C TYR A 65 -3.17 -1.82 6.92
N LEU A 66 -4.15 -2.17 6.10
CA LEU A 66 -3.96 -2.54 4.70
C LEU A 66 -4.81 -1.65 3.82
N VAL A 67 -4.25 -1.18 2.71
CA VAL A 67 -4.96 -0.36 1.74
C VAL A 67 -4.85 -1.02 0.37
N VAL A 68 -5.95 -1.07 -0.37
CA VAL A 68 -5.96 -1.49 -1.77
C VAL A 68 -6.20 -0.27 -2.65
N PHE A 69 -5.33 -0.10 -3.65
CA PHE A 69 -5.50 0.86 -4.73
C PHE A 69 -5.82 0.11 -6.02
N GLU A 70 -6.79 0.64 -6.76
CA GLU A 70 -7.00 0.32 -8.18
C GLU A 70 -6.73 1.60 -8.97
N LYS A 71 -5.72 1.55 -9.84
CA LYS A 71 -5.09 2.68 -10.51
C LYS A 71 -4.70 3.71 -9.46
N ASP A 72 -5.30 4.89 -9.51
CA ASP A 72 -5.01 6.02 -8.63
C ASP A 72 -6.11 6.24 -7.60
N GLU A 73 -7.06 5.30 -7.49
CA GLU A 73 -8.18 5.35 -6.54
C GLU A 73 -8.03 4.35 -5.40
N MET A 74 -8.31 4.81 -4.19
CA MET A 74 -8.37 3.96 -3.01
C MET A 74 -9.69 3.19 -2.99
N LYS A 75 -9.61 1.86 -2.99
CA LYS A 75 -10.79 1.00 -3.02
C LYS A 75 -11.19 0.48 -1.65
N VAL A 76 -10.21 0.15 -0.82
CA VAL A 76 -10.44 -0.49 0.48
C VAL A 76 -9.40 0.00 1.48
N ILE A 77 -9.82 0.29 2.71
CA ILE A 77 -8.91 0.42 3.86
C ILE A 77 -9.36 -0.60 4.90
N LEU A 78 -8.55 -1.63 5.12
CA LEU A 78 -8.73 -2.56 6.22
C LEU A 78 -7.98 -2.04 7.44
N ASN A 79 -8.69 -1.95 8.56
CA ASN A 79 -8.07 -1.67 9.86
C ASN A 79 -7.38 -2.91 10.45
N GLU A 80 -6.88 -2.80 11.68
CA GLU A 80 -6.17 -3.88 12.38
C GLU A 80 -7.01 -5.13 12.68
N CYS A 81 -8.32 -5.07 12.47
CA CYS A 81 -9.27 -6.17 12.66
C CYS A 81 -9.80 -6.71 11.32
N ASP A 82 -9.16 -6.38 10.21
CA ASP A 82 -9.59 -6.74 8.84
C ASP A 82 -10.99 -6.21 8.48
N VAL A 83 -11.42 -5.12 9.12
CA VAL A 83 -12.69 -4.44 8.82
C VAL A 83 -12.43 -3.33 7.83
N ASP A 84 -13.16 -3.35 6.71
CA ASP A 84 -13.18 -2.23 5.76
C ASP A 84 -13.84 -1.01 6.40
N ILE A 85 -13.05 0.05 6.59
CA ILE A 85 -13.47 1.34 7.14
C ILE A 85 -13.66 2.42 6.08
N TRP A 86 -13.40 2.10 4.81
CA TRP A 86 -13.59 2.98 3.67
C TRP A 86 -14.93 2.75 2.98
N GLY A 87 -15.37 1.48 2.92
CA GLY A 87 -16.51 0.96 2.15
C GLY A 87 -17.93 1.42 2.49
N ASP A 88 -18.15 2.67 2.89
CA ASP A 88 -19.49 3.30 2.99
C ASP A 88 -19.67 4.50 2.03
N THR A 89 -18.75 4.73 1.09
CA THR A 89 -18.84 5.86 0.14
C THR A 89 -19.56 5.59 -1.18
N ASP A 90 -19.97 4.35 -1.47
CA ASP A 90 -20.72 4.00 -2.69
C ASP A 90 -22.03 3.24 -2.38
N LYS A 91 -23.01 3.99 -1.84
CA LYS A 91 -24.43 3.72 -2.06
C LYS A 91 -25.11 5.03 -2.51
N LYS A 92 -24.99 5.36 -3.79
CA LYS A 92 -25.83 6.36 -4.46
C LYS A 92 -26.38 5.85 -5.77
#